data_AF-A0A3A4ZPP7-F1
#
_entry.id   AF-A0A3A4ZPP7-F1
#
_cell.length_a   1.000
_cell.length_b   1.000
_cell.length_c   1.000
_cell.angle_alpha   90.00
_cell.angle_beta   90.00
_cell.angle_gamma   90.00
#
_symmetry.space_group_name_H-M   'P 1'
#
loop_
_entity.id
_entity.type
_entity.pdbx_description
1 polymer ?
#
loop_
_entity_poly.entity_id
_entity_poly.type
_entity_poly.pdbx_seq_one_letter_code
_entity_poly.pdbx_strand_id
1 'polypeptide(L)'
;MGRRDKIGPLEIYRLLPKTNCKQCGEMTCMAFAVSLMARSRRVVDCPELRAEAFANSRVKLQSMFPEGETVEKTGVIIHSEKCIGCGDCVTVCNQALTTLTMAGAIGKRDEVPPVLKVINGVVEIINWQSCKRCMDPPEACTVCESKCLFDALEIVPLIDAEDE
;
A
#
# COMPACT_ATOMS: atom_id res chain seq x y z
N MET A 1 -6.38 15.96 11.90
CA MET A 1 -7.07 14.67 11.84
C MET A 1 -6.00 13.61 11.61
N GLY A 2 -5.79 12.75 12.61
CA GLY A 2 -4.57 11.95 12.77
C GLY A 2 -4.48 10.78 11.78
N ARG A 3 -3.24 10.52 11.36
CA ARG A 3 -2.78 9.31 10.70
C ARG A 3 -3.29 8.10 11.51
N ARG A 4 -4.01 7.14 10.89
CA ARG A 4 -4.12 5.81 11.52
C ARG A 4 -2.73 5.19 11.44
N ASP A 5 -2.19 4.82 12.60
CA ASP A 5 -0.87 4.20 12.68
C ASP A 5 -0.87 2.92 11.83
N LYS A 6 0.08 2.80 10.89
CA LYS A 6 0.27 1.58 10.12
C LYS A 6 0.39 0.41 11.10
N ILE A 7 -0.31 -0.69 10.83
CA ILE A 7 -0.28 -1.89 11.67
C ILE A 7 1.17 -2.30 11.90
N GLY A 8 1.59 -2.32 13.16
CA GLY A 8 2.96 -2.67 13.51
C GLY A 8 3.22 -4.18 13.39
N PRO A 9 4.45 -4.61 13.04
CA PRO A 9 4.80 -6.03 12.93
C PRO A 9 4.59 -6.80 14.25
N LEU A 10 4.74 -6.12 15.40
CA LEU A 10 4.47 -6.69 16.71
C LEU A 10 2.98 -7.01 16.92
N GLU A 11 2.07 -6.22 16.37
CA GLU A 11 0.63 -6.46 16.50
C GLU A 11 0.23 -7.70 15.71
N ILE A 12 0.76 -7.84 14.50
CA ILE A 12 0.59 -9.03 13.66
C ILE A 12 1.17 -10.25 14.37
N TYR A 13 2.42 -10.15 14.88
CA TYR A 13 3.09 -11.23 15.58
C TYR A 13 2.31 -11.74 16.80
N ARG A 14 1.57 -10.89 17.51
CA ARG A 14 0.73 -11.30 18.65
C ARG A 14 -0.39 -12.25 18.25
N LEU A 15 -0.88 -12.15 17.01
CA LEU A 15 -1.94 -13.00 16.46
C LEU A 15 -1.42 -14.30 15.83
N LEU A 16 -0.11 -14.42 15.63
CA LEU A 16 0.50 -15.62 15.05
C LEU A 16 0.67 -16.76 16.09
N PRO A 17 0.83 -18.02 15.64
CA PRO A 17 1.04 -19.18 16.52
C PRO A 17 2.37 -19.16 17.30
N LYS A 18 3.36 -18.38 16.86
CA LYS A 18 4.70 -18.25 17.48
C LYS A 18 5.49 -19.56 17.60
N THR A 19 5.18 -20.54 16.76
CA THR A 19 5.86 -21.85 16.74
C THR A 19 7.22 -21.80 16.03
N ASN A 20 7.46 -20.78 15.19
CA ASN A 20 8.62 -20.69 14.31
C ASN A 20 8.86 -21.98 13.49
N CYS A 21 7.79 -22.64 13.05
CA CYS A 21 7.85 -23.95 12.39
C CYS A 21 8.46 -23.93 10.99
N LYS A 22 8.61 -22.75 10.37
CA LYS A 22 9.13 -22.52 9.00
C LYS A 22 8.32 -23.13 7.87
N GLN A 23 7.14 -23.67 8.14
CA GLN A 23 6.28 -24.28 7.13
C GLN A 23 5.69 -23.28 6.12
N CYS A 24 5.67 -21.99 6.45
CA CYS A 24 5.30 -20.91 5.51
C CYS A 24 6.47 -20.41 4.66
N GLY A 25 7.67 -21.01 4.78
CA GLY A 25 8.88 -20.58 4.06
C GLY A 25 9.66 -19.46 4.75
N GLU A 26 9.16 -18.90 5.85
CA GLU A 26 9.83 -17.85 6.63
C GLU A 26 10.64 -18.44 7.79
N MET A 27 11.80 -17.85 8.10
CA MET A 27 12.70 -18.36 9.14
C MET A 27 12.11 -18.25 10.56
N THR A 28 11.25 -17.26 10.79
CA THR A 28 10.57 -17.04 12.08
C THR A 28 9.15 -16.53 11.86
N CYS A 29 8.27 -16.67 12.86
CA CYS A 29 6.95 -16.05 12.84
C CYS A 29 7.04 -14.51 12.81
N MET A 30 8.13 -13.92 13.32
CA MET A 30 8.35 -12.48 13.20
C MET A 30 8.64 -12.08 11.74
N ALA A 31 9.46 -12.85 11.03
CA ALA A 31 9.69 -12.64 9.60
C ALA A 31 8.38 -12.76 8.81
N PHE A 32 7.56 -13.77 9.11
CA PHE A 32 6.22 -13.88 8.51
C PHE A 32 5.32 -12.67 8.82
N ALA A 33 5.39 -12.10 10.03
CA ALA A 33 4.63 -10.89 10.36
C ALA A 33 5.06 -9.67 9.52
N VAL A 34 6.36 -9.51 9.26
CA VAL A 34 6.90 -8.47 8.37
C VAL A 34 6.49 -8.72 6.92
N SER A 35 6.55 -9.98 6.47
CA SER A 35 6.12 -10.39 5.13
C SER A 35 4.62 -10.14 4.89
N LEU A 36 3.77 -10.39 5.89
CA LEU A 36 2.34 -10.04 5.84
C LEU A 36 2.14 -8.52 5.74
N MET A 37 2.87 -7.75 6.55
CA MET A 37 2.80 -6.28 6.52
C MET A 37 3.24 -5.70 5.17
N ALA A 38 4.24 -6.31 4.53
CA ALA A 38 4.71 -5.93 3.20
C ALA A 38 3.82 -6.44 2.05
N ARG A 39 2.73 -7.17 2.35
CA ARG A 39 1.88 -7.87 1.38
C ARG A 39 2.63 -8.87 0.49
N SER A 40 3.79 -9.36 0.94
CA SER A 40 4.60 -10.37 0.23
C SER A 40 4.07 -11.79 0.42
N ARG A 41 3.38 -12.01 1.54
CA ARG A 41 2.72 -13.26 1.92
C ARG A 41 1.27 -12.98 2.26
N ARG A 42 0.43 -14.01 2.15
CA ARG A 42 -0.98 -13.98 2.58
C ARG A 42 -1.15 -14.74 3.89
N VAL A 43 -2.19 -14.38 4.64
CA VAL A 43 -2.55 -15.04 5.91
C VAL A 43 -2.73 -16.56 5.72
N VAL A 44 -3.25 -16.97 4.56
CA VAL A 44 -3.49 -18.38 4.20
C VAL A 44 -2.21 -19.20 3.94
N ASP A 45 -1.06 -18.55 3.82
CA ASP A 45 0.24 -19.20 3.56
C ASP A 45 0.83 -19.84 4.81
N CYS A 46 0.33 -19.53 6.01
CA CYS A 46 0.72 -20.20 7.25
C CYS A 46 -0.18 -21.41 7.53
N PRO A 47 0.34 -22.65 7.48
CA PRO A 47 -0.47 -23.85 7.73
C PRO A 47 -1.03 -23.91 9.15
N GLU A 48 -0.23 -23.49 10.14
CA GLU A 48 -0.62 -23.47 11.56
C GLU A 48 -1.82 -22.54 11.83
N LEU A 49 -1.99 -21.45 11.06
CA LEU A 49 -3.15 -20.57 11.19
C LEU A 49 -4.47 -21.19 10.69
N ARG A 50 -4.41 -22.35 10.02
CA ARG A 50 -5.60 -23.08 9.57
C ARG A 50 -6.23 -23.93 10.67
N ALA A 51 -5.48 -24.20 11.74
CA ALA A 51 -6.01 -24.94 12.88
C ALA A 51 -7.14 -24.16 13.56
N GLU A 52 -8.16 -24.88 14.03
CA GLU A 52 -9.35 -24.30 14.66
C GLU A 52 -9.01 -23.44 15.89
N ALA A 53 -7.94 -23.82 16.62
CA ALA A 53 -7.42 -23.06 17.76
C ALA A 53 -7.05 -21.61 17.41
N PHE A 54 -6.72 -21.32 16.15
CA PHE A 54 -6.36 -19.99 15.66
C PHE A 54 -7.42 -19.37 14.75
N ALA A 55 -8.64 -19.93 14.71
CA ALA A 55 -9.72 -19.41 13.85
C ALA A 55 -9.99 -17.92 14.09
N ASN A 56 -10.08 -17.49 15.35
CA ASN A 56 -10.28 -16.09 15.72
C ASN A 56 -9.10 -15.19 15.26
N SER A 57 -7.87 -15.64 15.47
CA SER A 57 -6.67 -14.92 15.03
C SER A 57 -6.63 -14.79 13.50
N ARG A 58 -6.98 -15.86 12.78
CA ARG A 58 -7.03 -15.88 11.32
C ARG A 58 -8.05 -14.88 10.78
N VAL A 59 -9.27 -14.88 11.32
CA VAL A 59 -10.33 -13.93 10.92
C VAL A 59 -9.88 -12.49 11.17
N LYS A 60 -9.26 -12.22 12.32
CA LYS A 60 -8.74 -10.88 12.63
C LYS A 60 -7.63 -10.47 11.65
N LEU A 61 -6.66 -11.33 11.38
CA LEU A 61 -5.61 -11.06 10.39
C LEU A 61 -6.19 -10.82 8.98
N GLN A 62 -7.18 -11.61 8.57
CA GLN A 62 -7.85 -11.40 7.28
C GLN A 62 -8.59 -10.06 7.20
N SER A 63 -9.22 -9.62 8.29
CA SER A 63 -9.87 -8.29 8.34
C SER A 63 -8.86 -7.13 8.27
N MET A 64 -7.63 -7.35 8.75
CA MET A 64 -6.56 -6.35 8.73
C MET A 64 -5.88 -6.25 7.36
N PHE A 65 -5.88 -7.35 6.61
CA PHE A 65 -5.27 -7.45 5.28
C PHE A 65 -6.33 -7.84 4.22
N PRO A 66 -7.30 -6.95 3.90
CA PRO A 66 -8.24 -7.21 2.83
C PRO A 66 -7.49 -7.39 1.50
N GLU A 67 -8.00 -8.29 0.66
CA GLU A 67 -7.51 -8.45 -0.71
C GLU A 67 -7.91 -7.19 -1.49
N GLY A 68 -6.92 -6.47 -2.01
CA GLY A 68 -7.12 -5.32 -2.89
C GLY A 68 -6.53 -5.63 -4.27
N GLU A 69 -7.03 -4.96 -5.30
CA GLU A 69 -6.46 -5.08 -6.64
C GLU A 69 -5.08 -4.42 -6.65
N THR A 70 -4.03 -5.24 -6.76
CA THR A 70 -2.67 -4.75 -6.97
C THR A 70 -2.52 -4.38 -8.43
N VAL A 71 -2.32 -3.09 -8.73
CA VAL A 71 -1.93 -2.69 -10.07
C VAL A 71 -0.45 -3.04 -10.24
N GLU A 72 -0.16 -3.99 -11.14
CA GLU A 72 1.19 -4.51 -11.39
C GLU A 72 2.22 -3.38 -11.51
N LYS A 73 3.41 -3.60 -10.94
CA LYS A 73 4.56 -2.69 -10.97
C LYS A 73 4.40 -1.36 -10.22
N THR A 74 3.27 -1.16 -9.54
CA THR A 74 3.01 0.11 -8.85
C THR A 74 3.29 0.11 -7.36
N GLY A 75 3.08 -1.03 -6.70
CA GLY A 75 3.06 -1.10 -5.24
C GLY A 75 2.00 -0.15 -4.64
N VAL A 76 1.00 0.28 -5.42
CA VAL A 76 -0.18 1.00 -4.94
C VAL A 76 -1.34 0.03 -5.01
N ILE A 77 -1.97 -0.21 -3.87
CA ILE A 77 -3.18 -1.02 -3.75
C ILE A 77 -4.35 -0.05 -3.57
N ILE A 78 -5.37 -0.22 -4.41
CA ILE A 78 -6.60 0.56 -4.36
C ILE A 78 -7.70 -0.33 -3.77
N HIS A 79 -8.17 0.04 -2.58
CA HIS A 79 -9.32 -0.58 -1.92
C HIS A 79 -10.59 0.14 -2.38
N SER A 80 -11.16 -0.32 -3.50
CA SER A 80 -12.31 0.31 -4.16
C SER A 80 -13.53 0.38 -3.25
N GLU A 81 -13.70 -0.57 -2.32
CA GLU A 81 -14.78 -0.62 -1.34
C GLU A 81 -14.72 0.49 -0.30
N LYS A 82 -13.54 1.10 -0.10
CA LYS A 82 -13.34 2.25 0.80
C LYS A 82 -13.27 3.57 0.04
N CYS A 83 -13.14 3.53 -1.29
CA CYS A 83 -12.97 4.73 -2.09
C CYS A 83 -14.32 5.42 -2.34
N ILE A 84 -14.45 6.68 -1.91
CA ILE A 84 -15.64 7.50 -2.20
C ILE A 84 -15.45 8.48 -3.37
N GLY A 85 -14.30 8.41 -4.04
CA GLY A 85 -14.01 9.28 -5.19
C GLY A 85 -13.79 10.76 -4.87
N CYS A 86 -13.39 11.11 -3.64
CA CYS A 86 -13.16 12.52 -3.26
C CYS A 86 -12.06 13.22 -4.08
N GLY A 87 -11.15 12.45 -4.69
CA GLY A 87 -10.13 12.98 -5.61
C GLY A 87 -8.95 13.67 -4.93
N ASP A 88 -8.86 13.68 -3.59
CA ASP A 88 -7.74 14.32 -2.88
C ASP A 88 -6.39 13.81 -3.37
N CYS A 89 -6.25 12.49 -3.55
CA CYS A 89 -5.04 11.87 -4.08
C CYS A 89 -4.66 12.32 -5.49
N VAL A 90 -5.63 12.72 -6.32
CA VAL A 90 -5.41 13.27 -7.67
C VAL A 90 -4.90 14.70 -7.55
N THR A 91 -5.55 15.52 -6.73
CA THR A 91 -5.24 16.94 -6.58
C THR A 91 -3.96 17.21 -5.80
N VAL A 92 -3.64 16.41 -4.79
CA VAL A 92 -2.43 16.61 -3.97
C VAL A 92 -1.14 16.11 -4.63
N CYS A 93 -1.23 15.48 -5.80
CA CYS A 93 -0.08 14.97 -6.52
C CYS A 93 0.83 16.12 -7.00
N ASN A 94 1.94 16.33 -6.30
CA ASN A 94 2.91 17.38 -6.62
C ASN A 94 3.60 17.20 -7.98
N GLN A 95 3.54 15.99 -8.55
CA GLN A 95 4.08 15.70 -9.87
C GLN A 95 3.17 16.16 -11.00
N ALA A 96 1.85 16.21 -10.75
CA ALA A 96 0.87 16.72 -11.70
C ALA A 96 0.67 18.24 -11.60
N LEU A 97 1.37 18.94 -10.69
CA LEU A 97 1.30 20.39 -10.56
C LEU A 97 2.09 21.08 -11.68
N THR A 98 1.37 21.78 -12.55
CA THR A 98 1.96 22.56 -13.66
C THR A 98 2.36 23.97 -13.26
N THR A 99 1.79 24.52 -12.17
CA THR A 99 2.07 25.87 -11.71
C THR A 99 2.81 25.81 -10.37
N LEU A 100 4.02 26.35 -10.33
CA LEU A 100 4.82 26.42 -9.11
C LEU A 100 5.08 27.87 -8.73
N THR A 101 5.00 28.16 -7.43
CA THR A 101 5.46 29.44 -6.89
C THR A 101 6.84 29.22 -6.28
N MET A 102 7.86 29.88 -6.82
CA MET A 102 9.24 29.84 -6.30
C MET A 102 9.74 31.27 -6.10
N ALA A 103 10.18 31.60 -4.88
CA ALA A 103 10.70 32.92 -4.52
C ALA A 103 9.77 34.09 -4.92
N GLY A 104 8.45 33.91 -4.80
CA GLY A 104 7.45 34.93 -5.17
C GLY A 104 7.16 35.05 -6.68
N ALA A 105 7.80 34.24 -7.52
CA ALA A 105 7.51 34.15 -8.95
C ALA A 105 6.67 32.90 -9.27
N ILE A 106 5.77 33.03 -10.24
CA ILE A 106 4.98 31.90 -10.77
C ILE A 106 5.71 31.34 -11.98
N GLY A 107 6.15 30.09 -11.89
CA GLY A 107 6.71 29.31 -13.00
C GLY A 107 5.70 28.29 -13.51
N LYS A 108 5.76 28.00 -14.82
CA LYS A 108 5.02 26.90 -15.45
C LYS A 108 5.97 25.73 -15.74
N ARG A 109 5.54 24.53 -15.40
CA ARG A 109 6.15 23.25 -15.80
C ARG A 109 5.36 22.66 -16.94
N ASP A 110 6.02 21.77 -17.67
CA ASP A 110 5.36 20.94 -18.67
C ASP A 110 4.25 20.10 -18.02
N GLU A 111 3.18 19.90 -18.77
CA GLU A 111 2.06 19.09 -18.33
C GLU A 111 2.49 17.63 -18.24
N VAL A 112 2.37 17.07 -17.04
CA VAL A 112 2.60 15.64 -16.79
C VAL A 112 1.23 14.97 -16.74
N PRO A 113 1.00 13.89 -17.50
CA PRO A 113 -0.25 13.15 -17.40
C PRO A 113 -0.54 12.74 -15.94
N PRO A 114 -1.79 12.86 -15.47
CA PRO A 114 -2.12 12.48 -14.12
C PRO A 114 -1.94 10.98 -13.90
N VAL A 115 -1.46 10.58 -12.72
CA VAL A 115 -1.29 9.16 -12.36
C VAL A 115 -2.65 8.52 -12.06
N LEU A 116 -3.46 9.24 -11.31
CA LEU A 116 -4.75 8.81 -10.79
C LEU A 116 -5.85 9.68 -11.38
N LYS A 117 -7.03 9.10 -11.63
CA LYS A 117 -8.23 9.83 -12.02
C LYS A 117 -9.44 9.21 -11.32
N VAL A 118 -10.42 10.04 -10.97
CA VAL A 118 -11.71 9.53 -10.48
C VAL A 118 -12.56 9.10 -11.68
N ILE A 119 -12.90 7.82 -11.73
CA ILE A 119 -13.72 7.18 -12.77
C ILE A 119 -14.80 6.39 -12.04
N ASN A 120 -16.07 6.56 -12.44
CA ASN A 120 -17.21 5.88 -11.81
C ASN A 120 -17.32 6.06 -10.28
N GLY A 121 -16.85 7.19 -9.75
CA GLY A 121 -16.88 7.47 -8.31
C GLY A 121 -15.78 6.78 -7.50
N VAL A 122 -14.87 6.05 -8.14
CA VAL A 122 -13.67 5.48 -7.51
C VAL A 122 -12.41 6.00 -8.19
N VAL A 123 -11.27 5.91 -7.52
CA VAL A 123 -9.99 6.32 -8.11
C VAL A 123 -9.41 5.15 -8.89
N GLU A 124 -8.99 5.42 -10.12
CA GLU A 124 -8.32 4.46 -11.00
C GLU A 124 -6.95 4.98 -11.42
N ILE A 125 -5.99 4.07 -11.63
CA ILE A 125 -4.67 4.40 -12.19
C ILE A 125 -4.80 4.53 -13.71
N ILE A 126 -4.54 5.72 -14.25
CA ILE A 126 -4.61 6.00 -15.68
C ILE A 126 -3.22 6.07 -16.34
N ASN A 127 -2.20 6.54 -15.62
CA ASN A 127 -0.83 6.58 -16.13
C ASN A 127 0.18 6.40 -15.01
N TRP A 128 0.55 5.14 -14.75
CA TRP A 128 1.52 4.82 -13.72
C TRP A 128 2.90 5.45 -13.96
N GLN A 129 3.34 5.56 -15.22
CA GLN A 129 4.70 6.03 -15.56
C GLN A 129 4.95 7.49 -15.13
N SER A 130 3.88 8.27 -14.94
CA SER A 130 3.97 9.63 -14.44
C SER A 130 4.21 9.73 -12.93
N CYS A 131 4.21 8.60 -12.21
CA CYS A 131 4.46 8.56 -10.77
C CYS A 131 5.95 8.77 -10.47
N LYS A 132 6.25 9.60 -9.46
CA LYS A 132 7.63 9.80 -8.98
C LYS A 132 8.31 8.52 -8.49
N ARG A 133 7.52 7.51 -8.10
CA ARG A 133 8.02 6.18 -7.71
C ARG A 133 8.50 5.34 -8.89
N CYS A 134 8.23 5.77 -10.14
CA CYS A 134 8.68 5.12 -11.38
C CYS A 134 9.85 5.83 -12.04
N MET A 135 10.27 6.97 -11.50
CA MET A 135 11.39 7.71 -12.03
C MET A 135 12.70 6.97 -11.75
N ASP A 136 13.75 7.33 -12.48
CA ASP A 136 15.09 6.85 -12.24
C ASP A 136 15.99 8.03 -11.80
N PRO A 137 16.42 8.09 -10.53
CA PRO A 137 16.16 7.14 -9.45
C PRO A 137 14.72 7.29 -8.87
N PRO A 138 14.14 6.22 -8.28
CA PRO A 138 12.78 6.27 -7.75
C PRO A 138 12.70 7.11 -6.47
N GLU A 139 11.73 8.04 -6.40
CA GLU A 139 11.49 8.82 -5.19
C GLU A 139 10.53 8.08 -4.24
N ALA A 140 10.84 8.10 -2.94
CA ALA A 140 9.98 7.56 -1.88
C ALA A 140 8.76 8.48 -1.59
N CYS A 141 7.84 8.58 -2.54
CA CYS A 141 6.62 9.38 -2.42
C CYS A 141 5.47 8.59 -1.79
N THR A 142 4.82 9.16 -0.78
CA THR A 142 3.64 8.55 -0.10
C THR A 142 2.42 9.48 -0.06
N VAL A 143 2.42 10.52 -0.88
CA VAL A 143 1.44 11.62 -0.80
C VAL A 143 0.00 11.12 -0.95
N CYS A 144 -0.28 10.25 -1.93
CA CYS A 144 -1.63 9.74 -2.19
C CYS A 144 -2.17 8.86 -1.05
N GLU A 145 -1.33 8.00 -0.45
CA GLU A 145 -1.67 7.24 0.77
C GLU A 145 -1.89 8.19 1.95
N SER A 146 -0.95 9.12 2.19
CA SER A 146 -0.98 10.01 3.36
C SER A 146 -2.17 10.98 3.41
N LYS A 147 -2.74 11.28 2.24
CA LYS A 147 -3.87 12.21 2.10
C LYS A 147 -5.20 11.49 1.96
N CYS A 148 -5.21 10.17 1.84
CA CYS A 148 -6.45 9.41 1.82
C CYS A 148 -7.06 9.37 3.22
N LEU A 149 -8.24 9.99 3.40
CA LEU A 149 -8.97 9.96 4.67
C LEU A 149 -9.72 8.62 4.91
N PHE A 150 -9.83 7.81 3.86
CA PHE A 150 -10.63 6.59 3.85
C PHE A 150 -9.79 5.30 3.86
N ASP A 151 -8.46 5.42 3.89
CA ASP A 151 -7.52 4.29 3.73
C ASP A 151 -7.83 3.45 2.48
N ALA A 152 -8.30 4.10 1.42
CA ALA A 152 -8.59 3.50 0.13
C ALA A 152 -7.32 3.30 -0.71
N LEU A 153 -6.20 3.92 -0.32
CA LEU A 153 -4.91 3.85 -1.00
C LEU A 153 -3.86 3.37 -0.02
N GLU A 154 -3.21 2.24 -0.34
CA GLU A 154 -2.14 1.65 0.46
C GLU A 154 -0.89 1.54 -0.42
N ILE A 155 0.23 2.08 0.07
CA ILE A 155 1.53 1.94 -0.61
C ILE A 155 2.32 0.84 0.05
N VAL A 156 2.56 -0.21 -0.73
CA VAL A 156 3.45 -1.32 -0.37
C VAL A 156 4.81 -1.11 -1.02
N PRO A 157 5.90 -1.45 -0.33
CA PRO A 157 7.22 -1.51 -0.95
C PRO A 157 7.15 -2.52 -2.10
N LEU A 158 7.66 -2.13 -3.27
CA LEU A 158 7.92 -3.08 -4.34
C LEU A 158 9.02 -3.99 -3.80
N ILE A 159 8.69 -5.27 -3.66
CA ILE A 159 9.68 -6.28 -3.35
C ILE A 159 10.23 -6.65 -4.70
N ASP A 160 11.34 -6.02 -5.06
CA ASP A 160 12.13 -6.47 -6.19
C ASP A 160 12.51 -7.92 -5.89
N ALA A 161 11.99 -8.84 -6.70
CA ALA A 161 12.26 -10.26 -6.60
C ALA A 161 13.64 -10.61 -7.19
N GLU A 162 14.62 -9.74 -7.00
CA GLU A 162 15.97 -9.87 -7.52
C GLU A 162 16.96 -9.46 -6.43
N ASP A 163 17.25 -10.41 -5.55
CA ASP A 163 18.56 -10.58 -4.94
C ASP A 163 18.69 -12.10 -4.69
N GLU A 164 19.18 -12.80 -5.71
CA GLU A 164 19.64 -14.20 -5.64
C GLU A 164 20.76 -14.40 -4.62
#